data_AF-A0A0C2FPZ6-F1
#
_entry.id   AF-A0A0C2FPZ6-F1
#
_cell.length_a   1.000
_cell.length_b   1.000
_cell.length_c   1.000
_cell.angle_alpha   90.00
_cell.angle_beta   90.00
_cell.angle_gamma   90.00
#
_symmetry.space_group_name_H-M   'P 1'
#
loop_
_entity.id
_entity.type
_entity.pdbx_description
1 polymer ?
#
loop_
_entity_poly.entity_id
_entity_poly.type
_entity_poly.pdbx_seq_one_letter_code
_entity_poly.pdbx_strand_id
1 'polypeptide(L)' 'SILQITYGDQYQFNSFAMMNHAGTKLVWGSSRNGTSMYDLNLFIADWTDEPTGSSGILSLLLLPFMLLLA' A
#
# COMPACT_ATOMS: atom_id res chain seq x y z
N SER A 1 3.26 -10.00 11.94
CA SER A 1 3.69 -8.59 11.97
C SER A 1 2.59 -7.76 11.33
N ILE A 2 2.34 -6.55 11.81
CA ILE A 2 1.42 -5.61 11.15
C ILE A 2 2.17 -5.03 9.95
N LEU A 3 1.60 -5.11 8.74
CA LEU A 3 2.19 -4.52 7.54
C LEU A 3 1.91 -3.01 7.51
N GLN A 4 2.96 -2.21 7.38
CA GLN A 4 2.82 -0.77 7.19
C GLN A 4 2.48 -0.48 5.72
N ILE A 5 1.39 0.25 5.50
CA ILE A 5 0.87 0.56 4.16
C ILE A 5 1.37 1.92 3.65
N THR A 6 1.52 2.90 4.54
CA THR A 6 2.04 4.23 4.21
C THR A 6 2.75 4.84 5.43
N TYR A 7 3.69 5.75 5.16
CA TYR A 7 4.45 6.49 6.16
C TYR A 7 4.77 7.90 5.63
N GLY A 8 4.89 8.89 6.51
CA GLY A 8 5.39 10.23 6.16
C GLY A 8 6.62 10.59 6.98
N ASP A 9 7.33 11.64 6.57
CA ASP A 9 8.53 12.14 7.26
C ASP A 9 8.17 12.98 8.50
N GLN A 10 9.17 13.37 9.31
CA GLN A 10 8.95 13.92 10.66
C GLN A 10 8.10 15.20 10.75
N TYR A 11 7.95 15.96 9.66
CA TYR A 11 7.20 17.22 9.62
C TYR A 11 5.94 17.12 8.75
N GLN A 12 5.51 15.90 8.41
CA GLN A 12 4.29 15.68 7.63
C GLN A 12 3.13 15.32 8.56
N PHE A 13 2.01 16.03 8.40
CA PHE A 13 0.75 15.60 8.98
C PHE A 13 0.24 14.37 8.23
N ASN A 14 -0.30 13.39 8.95
CA ASN A 14 -0.95 12.21 8.39
C ASN A 14 -2.26 11.98 9.15
N SER A 15 -3.39 12.05 8.46
CA SER A 15 -4.69 11.78 9.07
C SER A 15 -4.91 10.29 9.27
N PHE A 16 -5.91 9.94 10.07
CA PHE A 16 -6.48 8.59 10.04
C PHE A 16 -7.04 8.30 8.65
N ALA A 17 -6.84 7.07 8.18
CA ALA A 17 -7.41 6.60 6.93
C ALA A 17 -8.88 6.19 7.12
N MET A 18 -9.68 6.37 6.08
CA MET A 18 -11.07 5.93 6.02
C MET A 18 -11.27 5.02 4.82
N MET A 19 -12.17 4.04 4.95
CA MET A 19 -12.61 3.23 3.82
C MET A 19 -13.80 3.89 3.12
N ASN A 20 -13.92 3.69 1.81
CA ASN A 20 -15.16 3.99 1.10
C ASN A 20 -16.28 3.02 1.53
N HIS A 21 -17.53 3.36 1.20
CA HIS A 21 -18.69 2.53 1.55
C HIS A 21 -18.58 1.08 1.08
N ALA A 22 -17.96 0.84 -0.08
CA ALA A 22 -17.79 -0.50 -0.63
C ALA A 22 -16.62 -1.30 -0.01
N GLY A 23 -15.77 -0.68 0.82
CA GLY A 23 -14.58 -1.33 1.41
C GLY A 23 -13.43 -1.60 0.42
N THR A 24 -13.50 -1.07 -0.80
CA THR A 24 -12.54 -1.34 -1.89
C THR A 24 -11.49 -0.25 -2.05
N LYS A 25 -11.59 0.85 -1.32
CA LYS A 25 -10.64 1.97 -1.40
C LYS A 25 -10.35 2.53 -0.02
N LEU A 26 -9.10 2.92 0.18
CA LEU A 26 -8.62 3.62 1.36
C LEU A 26 -8.32 5.07 0.98
N VAL A 27 -8.85 6.03 1.74
CA VAL A 27 -8.61 7.48 1.57
C VAL A 27 -7.98 8.06 2.83
N TRP A 28 -7.01 8.96 2.66
CA TRP A 28 -6.38 9.68 3.78
C TRP A 28 -5.87 11.05 3.34
N GLY A 29 -5.76 11.96 4.29
CA GLY A 29 -5.12 13.27 4.11
C GLY A 29 -3.68 13.24 4.60
N SER A 30 -2.76 13.87 3.86
CA SER A 30 -1.38 14.08 4.30
C SER A 30 -0.82 15.38 3.72
N SER A 31 0.05 16.07 4.46
CA SER A 31 0.79 17.23 3.93
C SER A 31 1.98 16.82 3.05
N ARG A 32 2.19 15.51 2.82
CA ARG A 32 3.20 14.98 1.90
C ARG A 32 3.02 15.58 0.51
N ASN A 33 4.14 15.95 -0.11
CA ASN A 33 4.21 16.60 -1.43
C ASN A 33 3.51 17.98 -1.48
N GLY A 34 3.18 18.57 -0.33
CA GLY A 34 2.75 19.96 -0.25
C GLY A 34 3.88 20.93 -0.59
N THR A 35 3.52 22.10 -1.11
CA THR A 35 4.45 23.21 -1.38
C THR A 35 4.53 24.20 -0.22
N SER A 36 3.57 24.13 0.70
CA SER A 36 3.45 24.97 1.89
C SER A 36 3.10 24.13 3.13
N MET A 37 3.39 24.66 4.32
CA MET A 37 3.04 24.04 5.61
C MET A 37 1.53 23.93 5.87
N TYR A 38 0.70 24.61 5.07
CA TYR A 38 -0.75 24.59 5.16
C TYR A 38 -1.41 23.69 4.11
N ASP A 39 -0.63 23.12 3.20
CA ASP A 39 -1.16 22.25 2.16
C ASP A 39 -1.55 20.90 2.76
N LEU A 40 -2.75 20.44 2.43
CA LEU A 40 -3.23 19.10 2.73
C LEU A 40 -3.65 18.43 1.44
N ASN A 41 -2.90 17.39 1.05
CA ASN A 41 -3.21 16.58 -0.11
C ASN A 41 -4.12 15.41 0.29
N LEU A 42 -5.03 15.04 -0.61
CA LEU A 42 -5.88 13.86 -0.48
C LEU A 42 -5.29 12.72 -1.29
N PHE A 43 -5.11 11.56 -0.66
CA PHE A 43 -4.62 10.35 -1.30
C PHE A 43 -5.71 9.29 -1.32
N ILE A 44 -5.71 8.47 -2.37
CA ILE A 44 -6.60 7.32 -2.51
C ILE A 44 -5.81 6.14 -3.05
N ALA A 45 -6.05 4.96 -2.51
CA ALA A 45 -5.49 3.70 -2.99
C ALA A 45 -6.58 2.64 -3.08
N ASP A 46 -6.40 1.69 -4.00
CA ASP A 46 -7.23 0.49 -4.05
C ASP A 46 -6.89 -0.40 -2.86
N TRP A 47 -7.94 -0.84 -2.15
CA TRP A 47 -7.86 -1.86 -1.12
C TRP A 47 -8.29 -3.18 -1.75
N THR A 48 -7.30 -4.01 -2.07
CA THR A 48 -7.51 -5.33 -2.66
C THR A 48 -7.19 -6.39 -1.62
N ASP A 49 -8.05 -7.37 -1.46
CA ASP A 49 -7.67 -8.60 -0.77
C ASP A 49 -6.49 -9.24 -1.52
N GLU A 50 -5.64 -9.96 -0.78
CA GLU A 50 -4.63 -10.83 -1.39
C GLU A 50 -5.31 -11.68 -2.47
N PRO A 51 -4.78 -11.72 -3.71
CA PRO A 51 -5.42 -12.46 -4.79
C PRO A 51 -5.58 -13.90 -4.33
N THR A 52 -6.83 -14.35 -4.17
CA THR A 52 -7.20 -15.66 -3.62
C THR A 52 -6.79 -16.84 -4.52
N GLY A 53 -5.79 -16.67 -5.39
CA GLY A 53 -5.31 -17.67 -6.33
C GLY A 53 -3.83 -17.58 -6.75
N SER A 54 -2.99 -16.70 -6.19
CA SER A 54 -1.59 -16.58 -6.67
C SER A 54 -0.49 -17.04 -5.70
N SER A 55 -0.82 -17.51 -4.50
CA SER A 55 0.19 -17.67 -3.44
C SER A 55 0.88 -19.05 -3.38
N GLY A 56 0.60 -19.97 -4.31
CA GLY A 56 1.18 -21.33 -4.24
C GLY A 56 1.85 -21.84 -5.51
N ILE A 57 1.27 -21.59 -6.68
CA ILE A 57 1.59 -22.37 -7.89
C ILE A 57 2.77 -21.75 -8.68
N LEU A 58 2.81 -20.42 -8.80
CA LEU A 58 3.89 -19.71 -9.50
C LEU A 58 5.24 -19.81 -8.77
N SER A 59 5.22 -19.79 -7.43
CA SER A 59 6.44 -19.99 -6.63
C SER A 59 7.00 -21.40 -6.80
N LEU A 60 6.17 -22.44 -6.75
CA LEU A 60 6.59 -23.84 -6.93
C LEU A 60 7.18 -24.13 -8.32
N LEU A 61 6.71 -23.43 -9.36
CA LEU A 61 7.20 -23.57 -10.72
C LEU A 61 8.50 -22.80 -10.98
N LEU A 62 8.72 -21.66 -10.31
CA LEU A 62 9.95 -20.86 -10.48
C LEU A 62 11.12 -21.35 -9.62
N LEU A 63 10.87 -21.98 -8.48
CA LEU A 63 11.91 -22.51 -7.57
C LEU A 63 12.93 -23.45 -8.26
N PRO A 64 12.53 -24.47 -9.05
CA PRO A 64 13.49 -25.31 -9.76
C PRO A 64 14.22 -24.56 -10.89
N PHE A 65 13.61 -23.53 -11.48
CA PHE A 65 14.23 -22.72 -12.53
C PHE A 65 15.32 -21.78 -11.97
N MET A 66 15.11 -21.23 -10.78
CA MET A 66 16.10 -20.38 -10.10
C MET A 66 17.31 -21.17 -9.60
N LEU A 67 17.14 -22.44 -9.21
CA LEU A 67 18.25 -23.33 -8.83
C LEU A 67 19.10 -23.79 -10.02
N LEU A 68 18.57 -23.73 -11.24
CA LEU A 68 19.28 -24.11 -12.47
C LEU A 68 20.17 -22.97 -13.02
N LEU A 69 19.96 -21.74 -12.55
CA LEU A 69 20.65 -20.52 -12.97
C LEU A 69 21.60 -19.96 -11.89
N ALA A 70 21.80 -20.70 -10.80
CA ALA A 70 22.73 -20.39 -9.71
C ALA A 70 24.01 -21.22 -9.81
#